data_AF-A0AAD9SIP1-F1
#
_entry.id   AF-A0AAD9SIP1-F1
#
_cell.length_a   1.000
_cell.length_b   1.000
_cell.length_c   1.000
_cell.angle_alpha   90.00
_cell.angle_beta   90.00
_cell.angle_gamma   90.00
#
_symmetry.space_group_name_H-M   'P 1'
#
loop_
_entity.id
_entity.type
_entity.pdbx_description
1 polymer ?
#
loop_
_entity_poly.entity_id
_entity_poly.type
_entity_poly.pdbx_seq_one_letter_code
_entity_poly.pdbx_strand_id
1 'polypeptide(L)'
;MQFSTRSALAALLMATDALACGKGYHHKHKHTTLSTSTLSASVVPSSTLIAEAPAVPTILPTSVESSSSVVVVPSTTSSSSSAAATTTTPASSGLTTDEQAALDSQNSARSDVGATALTWDATLASDALEWAQHLASSGGSSGTLTHSTTTSDGENLYWQSNSDSPYVNAANAWVGEKDKYNGEAITGSGNFEEYGHYTQVIWASTSKVGMAVASDGSGGYYVVARYNPAGNIIGETPSSG
;
A
#
# COMPACT_ATOMS: atom_id res chain seq x y z
N MET A 1 30.08 49.57 -8.90
CA MET A 1 29.08 48.88 -8.07
C MET A 1 29.06 47.43 -8.53
N GLN A 2 29.42 46.52 -7.63
CA GLN A 2 29.85 45.14 -7.91
C GLN A 2 28.67 44.20 -8.17
N PHE A 3 28.83 43.29 -9.14
CA PHE A 3 28.03 42.08 -9.30
C PHE A 3 28.58 40.98 -8.36
N SER A 4 27.70 40.40 -7.56
CA SER A 4 28.04 39.36 -6.58
C SER A 4 27.94 37.95 -7.16
N THR A 5 28.71 37.07 -6.56
CA THR A 5 29.35 35.87 -7.10
C THR A 5 28.56 34.57 -6.99
N ARG A 6 28.78 33.72 -8.00
CA ARG A 6 28.82 32.24 -8.03
C ARG A 6 28.60 31.46 -6.73
N SER A 7 27.83 30.38 -6.82
CA SER A 7 28.31 29.07 -6.36
C SER A 7 27.67 27.92 -7.16
N ALA A 8 28.51 26.98 -7.57
CA ALA A 8 28.19 25.79 -8.34
C ALA A 8 28.47 24.56 -7.45
N LEU A 9 27.68 23.49 -7.57
CA LEU A 9 28.24 22.15 -7.63
C LEU A 9 27.21 21.15 -8.18
N ALA A 10 27.64 20.42 -9.21
CA ALA A 10 26.92 19.39 -9.91
C ALA A 10 27.27 18.00 -9.34
N ALA A 11 26.39 17.06 -9.69
CA ALA A 11 26.39 15.63 -9.41
C ALA A 11 27.72 14.89 -9.61
N LEU A 12 28.00 13.90 -8.76
CA LEU A 12 28.71 12.67 -9.11
C LEU A 12 28.61 11.63 -7.98
N LEU A 13 27.98 10.48 -8.23
CA LEU A 13 28.52 9.17 -7.78
C LEU A 13 27.89 8.04 -8.62
N MET A 14 28.65 7.58 -9.61
CA MET A 14 28.45 6.29 -10.27
C MET A 14 29.12 5.21 -9.41
N ALA A 15 28.40 4.12 -9.15
CA ALA A 15 28.94 2.92 -8.54
C ALA A 15 29.44 1.96 -9.62
N THR A 16 30.74 1.70 -9.67
CA THR A 16 31.34 0.55 -10.36
C THR A 16 32.58 0.10 -9.60
N ASP A 17 32.60 -1.15 -9.15
CA ASP A 17 33.72 -2.10 -9.28
C ASP A 17 33.26 -3.43 -8.65
N ALA A 18 32.98 -4.48 -9.41
CA ALA A 18 33.85 -5.29 -10.26
C ALA A 18 34.68 -6.34 -9.47
N LEU A 19 34.31 -7.57 -9.79
CA LEU A 19 34.83 -8.89 -9.45
C LEU A 19 36.31 -9.08 -9.84
N ALA A 20 37.13 -9.70 -8.99
CA ALA A 20 38.35 -10.43 -9.37
C ALA A 20 38.68 -11.49 -8.30
N CYS A 21 38.52 -12.79 -8.57
CA CYS A 21 39.44 -13.73 -9.23
C CYS A 21 40.59 -14.20 -8.33
N GLY A 22 40.57 -15.51 -8.01
CA GLY A 22 41.57 -16.17 -7.19
C GLY A 22 42.83 -16.63 -7.93
N LYS A 23 43.85 -16.97 -7.13
CA LYS A 23 44.92 -17.96 -7.40
C LYS A 23 45.56 -18.34 -6.07
N GLY A 24 45.69 -19.64 -5.83
CA GLY A 24 46.33 -20.20 -4.63
C GLY A 24 47.85 -20.28 -4.73
N TYR A 25 48.52 -20.38 -3.57
CA TYR A 25 49.86 -20.93 -3.42
C TYR A 25 50.02 -21.62 -2.05
N HIS A 26 50.76 -22.73 -2.06
CA HIS A 26 50.96 -23.71 -0.99
C HIS A 26 52.02 -23.31 0.05
N HIS A 27 51.76 -23.78 1.29
CA HIS A 27 52.70 -24.26 2.32
C HIS A 27 53.72 -23.30 2.97
N LYS A 28 53.59 -23.13 4.30
CA LYS A 28 54.51 -23.72 5.28
C LYS A 28 53.96 -23.60 6.71
N HIS A 29 53.99 -24.73 7.41
CA HIS A 29 53.63 -24.87 8.82
C HIS A 29 54.54 -24.01 9.71
N LYS A 30 53.93 -23.23 10.61
CA LYS A 30 54.53 -22.88 11.90
C LYS A 30 53.47 -23.10 12.98
N HIS A 31 53.81 -24.00 13.91
CA HIS A 31 53.09 -24.17 15.16
C HIS A 31 53.09 -22.84 15.91
N THR A 32 51.93 -22.38 16.35
CA THR A 32 51.81 -21.33 17.36
C THR A 32 50.65 -21.70 18.28
N THR A 33 50.97 -21.58 19.55
CA THR A 33 50.33 -22.11 20.75
C THR A 33 48.89 -21.68 20.97
N LEU A 34 48.10 -22.60 21.52
CA LEU A 34 46.77 -22.39 22.08
C LEU A 34 46.84 -21.42 23.26
N SER A 35 46.10 -20.32 23.21
CA SER A 35 45.72 -19.53 24.38
C SER A 35 44.20 -19.54 24.51
N THR A 36 43.71 -20.42 25.36
CA THR A 36 42.35 -20.36 25.93
C THR A 36 42.26 -19.11 26.81
N SER A 37 41.51 -18.11 26.36
CA SER A 37 41.12 -16.96 27.16
C SER A 37 39.76 -17.24 27.79
N THR A 38 39.77 -17.53 29.08
CA THR A 38 38.59 -17.63 29.94
C THR A 38 38.07 -16.22 30.22
N LEU A 39 36.92 -15.87 29.65
CA LEU A 39 36.20 -14.65 30.03
C LEU A 39 35.38 -14.93 31.30
N SER A 40 35.80 -14.25 32.36
CA SER A 40 35.17 -14.22 33.68
C SER A 40 33.85 -13.43 33.61
N ALA A 41 32.74 -14.06 34.02
CA ALA A 41 31.46 -13.39 34.16
C ALA A 41 31.45 -12.53 35.43
N SER A 42 31.46 -11.21 35.27
CA SER A 42 31.27 -10.27 36.36
C SER A 42 29.77 -10.05 36.58
N VAL A 43 29.27 -10.57 37.69
CA VAL A 43 27.89 -10.37 38.17
C VAL A 43 27.79 -8.96 38.75
N VAL A 44 27.00 -8.11 38.09
CA VAL A 44 26.56 -6.82 38.64
C VAL A 44 25.21 -6.99 39.33
N PRO A 45 25.02 -6.50 40.58
CA PRO A 45 23.73 -6.54 41.24
C PRO A 45 22.79 -5.47 40.66
N SER A 46 21.60 -5.92 40.25
CA SER A 46 20.49 -5.09 39.79
C SER A 46 19.79 -4.46 40.98
N SER A 47 20.04 -3.17 41.22
CA SER A 47 19.19 -2.34 42.08
C SER A 47 18.22 -1.58 41.17
N THR A 48 16.98 -2.05 41.09
CA THR A 48 15.90 -1.33 40.40
C THR A 48 14.87 -0.89 41.42
N LEU A 49 14.75 0.43 41.51
CA LEU A 49 13.89 1.18 42.42
C LEU A 49 12.41 0.91 42.07
N ILE A 50 11.62 0.71 43.11
CA ILE A 50 10.17 0.54 43.04
C ILE A 50 9.58 1.91 42.68
N ALA A 51 8.96 2.02 41.51
CA ALA A 51 8.25 3.21 41.09
C ALA A 51 6.93 3.31 41.87
N GLU A 52 6.79 4.42 42.60
CA GLU A 52 5.57 4.83 43.31
C GLU A 52 4.46 5.16 42.29
N ALA A 53 3.27 4.59 42.50
CA ALA A 53 2.10 4.80 41.65
C ALA A 53 1.52 6.21 41.85
N PRO A 54 1.23 6.98 40.79
CA PRO A 54 0.54 8.25 40.95
C PRO A 54 -0.94 8.02 41.29
N ALA A 55 -1.39 8.71 42.34
CA ALA A 55 -2.77 8.73 42.80
C ALA A 55 -3.73 9.26 41.72
N VAL A 56 -4.85 8.56 41.55
CA VAL A 56 -5.95 8.92 40.65
C VAL A 56 -6.76 10.08 41.27
N PRO A 57 -6.93 11.23 40.59
CA PRO A 57 -7.90 12.22 41.03
C PRO A 57 -9.31 11.83 40.57
N THR A 58 -10.19 11.63 41.54
CA THR A 58 -11.65 11.49 41.35
C THR A 58 -12.23 12.79 40.80
N ILE A 59 -12.72 12.78 39.57
CA ILE A 59 -13.46 13.88 38.95
C ILE A 59 -14.97 13.62 39.03
N LEU A 60 -15.68 14.59 39.59
CA LEU A 60 -17.13 14.64 39.83
C LEU A 60 -17.90 14.80 38.50
N PRO A 61 -19.04 14.14 38.28
CA PRO A 61 -19.82 14.35 37.05
C PRO A 61 -20.52 15.72 37.10
N THR A 62 -20.20 16.58 36.14
CA THR A 62 -20.93 17.84 35.90
C THR A 62 -21.94 17.59 34.80
N SER A 63 -23.22 17.69 35.17
CA SER A 63 -24.37 17.61 34.28
C SER A 63 -24.33 18.75 33.25
N VAL A 64 -24.29 18.42 31.96
CA VAL A 64 -24.48 19.40 30.89
C VAL A 64 -25.90 19.32 30.35
N GLU A 65 -26.60 20.42 30.54
CA GLU A 65 -27.98 20.66 30.17
C GLU A 65 -28.09 20.82 28.65
N SER A 66 -29.11 20.16 28.09
CA SER A 66 -29.51 20.23 26.70
C SER A 66 -30.20 21.58 26.43
N SER A 67 -29.81 22.26 25.35
CA SER A 67 -30.62 23.36 24.80
C SER A 67 -30.47 23.41 23.28
N SER A 68 -31.52 22.92 22.62
CA SER A 68 -31.82 23.14 21.22
C SER A 68 -32.32 24.57 21.00
N SER A 69 -31.92 25.19 19.88
CA SER A 69 -32.75 26.20 19.19
C SER A 69 -32.34 26.29 17.72
N VAL A 70 -33.30 25.92 16.87
CA VAL A 70 -33.31 25.99 15.41
C VAL A 70 -33.88 27.35 15.00
N VAL A 71 -33.29 28.04 14.02
CA VAL A 71 -34.02 29.00 13.16
C VAL A 71 -33.28 29.32 11.84
N VAL A 72 -33.81 28.73 10.75
CA VAL A 72 -34.17 29.26 9.39
C VAL A 72 -33.18 30.04 8.47
N VAL A 73 -32.87 29.41 7.30
CA VAL A 73 -32.90 29.82 5.84
C VAL A 73 -32.26 31.15 5.36
N PRO A 74 -31.77 31.30 4.08
CA PRO A 74 -32.33 30.68 2.87
C PRO A 74 -31.40 30.17 1.76
N SER A 75 -32.08 29.40 0.89
CA SER A 75 -31.69 28.82 -0.37
C SER A 75 -31.27 29.87 -1.41
N THR A 76 -30.20 29.55 -2.15
CA THR A 76 -29.90 30.16 -3.45
C THR A 76 -29.82 29.06 -4.51
N THR A 77 -30.86 29.06 -5.34
CA THR A 77 -30.96 28.43 -6.66
C THR A 77 -29.92 29.02 -7.60
N SER A 78 -29.25 28.17 -8.38
CA SER A 78 -28.74 28.53 -9.72
C SER A 78 -28.58 27.27 -10.57
N SER A 79 -29.21 27.32 -11.73
CA SER A 79 -29.49 26.23 -12.65
C SER A 79 -28.40 26.08 -13.71
N SER A 80 -28.13 24.82 -14.07
CA SER A 80 -27.90 24.29 -15.44
C SER A 80 -27.16 25.12 -16.50
N SER A 81 -26.09 24.51 -17.04
CA SER A 81 -25.84 24.56 -18.48
C SER A 81 -25.34 23.21 -18.98
N SER A 82 -26.16 22.60 -19.84
CA SER A 82 -25.90 21.41 -20.63
C SER A 82 -25.04 21.75 -21.84
N ALA A 83 -24.06 20.91 -22.16
CA ALA A 83 -23.48 20.82 -23.49
C ALA A 83 -23.36 19.33 -23.86
N ALA A 84 -24.21 18.90 -24.78
CA ALA A 84 -24.20 17.59 -25.39
C ALA A 84 -23.37 17.60 -26.69
N ALA A 85 -22.62 16.52 -26.94
CA ALA A 85 -22.54 15.82 -28.23
C ALA A 85 -21.62 14.58 -28.08
N THR A 86 -22.20 13.39 -27.93
CA THR A 86 -22.27 12.28 -28.92
C THR A 86 -20.93 11.68 -29.37
N THR A 87 -20.67 10.43 -28.95
CA THR A 87 -20.29 9.32 -29.86
C THR A 87 -20.35 7.95 -29.16
N THR A 88 -21.25 7.10 -29.68
CA THR A 88 -21.18 5.62 -29.83
C THR A 88 -20.91 4.68 -28.64
N THR A 89 -21.98 3.96 -28.26
CA THR A 89 -22.05 2.71 -27.46
C THR A 89 -21.24 1.56 -28.11
N PRO A 90 -20.68 0.62 -27.32
CA PRO A 90 -21.38 -0.64 -27.06
C PRO A 90 -21.49 -0.99 -25.57
N ALA A 91 -22.31 -1.98 -25.25
CA ALA A 91 -22.91 -2.27 -23.95
C ALA A 91 -21.93 -2.63 -22.80
N SER A 92 -22.44 -2.49 -21.56
CA SER A 92 -22.05 -3.19 -20.31
C SER A 92 -21.49 -2.30 -19.17
N SER A 93 -21.89 -2.64 -17.94
CA SER A 93 -21.30 -2.27 -16.64
C SER A 93 -21.39 -0.82 -16.13
N GLY A 94 -21.43 0.21 -16.98
CA GLY A 94 -21.35 1.62 -16.52
C GLY A 94 -19.94 2.05 -16.06
N LEU A 95 -18.92 1.23 -16.35
CA LEU A 95 -17.51 1.50 -16.09
C LEU A 95 -16.88 2.26 -17.26
N THR A 96 -15.82 3.01 -16.96
CA THR A 96 -14.90 3.54 -17.98
C THR A 96 -14.12 2.41 -18.65
N THR A 97 -13.50 2.71 -19.80
CA THR A 97 -12.67 1.73 -20.53
C THR A 97 -11.50 1.23 -19.68
N ASP A 98 -10.86 2.09 -18.89
CA ASP A 98 -9.73 1.73 -18.05
C ASP A 98 -10.14 0.87 -16.83
N GLU A 99 -11.26 1.23 -16.18
CA GLU A 99 -11.84 0.42 -15.09
C GLU A 99 -12.25 -0.97 -15.58
N GLN A 100 -12.90 -1.06 -16.74
CA GLN A 100 -13.28 -2.34 -17.32
C GLN A 100 -12.03 -3.17 -17.66
N ALA A 101 -10.99 -2.56 -18.23
CA ALA A 101 -9.73 -3.25 -18.53
C ALA A 101 -9.03 -3.75 -17.26
N ALA A 102 -9.08 -3.00 -16.16
CA ALA A 102 -8.56 -3.43 -14.86
C ALA A 102 -9.33 -4.62 -14.29
N LEU A 103 -10.66 -4.59 -14.36
CA LEU A 103 -11.52 -5.71 -13.95
C LEU A 103 -11.26 -6.96 -14.80
N ASP A 104 -11.14 -6.79 -16.11
CA ASP A 104 -10.88 -7.87 -17.06
C ASP A 104 -9.50 -8.51 -16.81
N SER A 105 -8.47 -7.71 -16.53
CA SER A 105 -7.12 -8.20 -16.19
C SER A 105 -7.15 -9.10 -14.96
N GLN A 106 -7.80 -8.64 -13.88
CA GLN A 106 -7.96 -9.44 -12.66
C GLN A 106 -8.78 -10.71 -12.89
N ASN A 107 -9.89 -10.61 -13.64
CA ASN A 107 -10.74 -11.76 -13.95
C ASN A 107 -10.06 -12.78 -14.87
N SER A 108 -9.17 -12.35 -15.75
CA SER A 108 -8.31 -13.26 -16.52
C SER A 108 -7.39 -14.05 -15.60
N ALA A 109 -6.71 -13.39 -14.66
CA ALA A 109 -5.84 -14.06 -13.69
C ALA A 109 -6.60 -15.04 -12.78
N ARG A 110 -7.83 -14.68 -12.39
CA ARG A 110 -8.72 -15.57 -11.62
C ARG A 110 -9.15 -16.79 -12.42
N SER A 111 -9.47 -16.63 -13.70
CA SER A 111 -9.81 -17.74 -14.59
C SER A 111 -8.66 -18.74 -14.73
N ASP A 112 -7.41 -18.27 -14.77
CA ASP A 112 -6.23 -19.14 -14.87
C ASP A 112 -6.10 -20.12 -13.70
N VAL A 113 -6.59 -19.72 -12.52
CA VAL A 113 -6.55 -20.53 -11.28
C VAL A 113 -7.90 -21.15 -10.92
N GLY A 114 -8.92 -20.99 -11.77
CA GLY A 114 -10.26 -21.53 -11.55
C GLY A 114 -11.09 -20.80 -10.49
N ALA A 115 -10.73 -19.56 -10.14
CA ALA A 115 -11.52 -18.73 -9.23
C ALA A 115 -12.68 -18.03 -9.97
N THR A 116 -13.80 -17.83 -9.28
CA THR A 116 -14.98 -17.13 -9.82
C THR A 116 -14.65 -15.68 -10.16
N ALA A 117 -15.13 -15.15 -11.28
CA ALA A 117 -14.91 -13.76 -11.66
C ALA A 117 -15.43 -12.77 -10.60
N LEU A 118 -14.64 -11.72 -10.35
CA LEU A 118 -15.03 -10.55 -9.56
C LEU A 118 -16.09 -9.74 -10.28
N THR A 119 -16.93 -9.10 -9.48
CA THR A 119 -17.87 -8.08 -9.92
C THR A 119 -17.44 -6.71 -9.40
N TRP A 120 -17.63 -5.67 -10.22
CA TRP A 120 -17.37 -4.31 -9.75
C TRP A 120 -18.42 -3.87 -8.72
N ASP A 121 -17.98 -3.29 -7.61
CA ASP A 121 -18.84 -2.76 -6.57
C ASP A 121 -18.58 -1.27 -6.38
N ALA A 122 -19.63 -0.46 -6.61
CA ALA A 122 -19.52 1.00 -6.55
C ALA A 122 -19.30 1.53 -5.13
N THR A 123 -19.75 0.80 -4.10
CA THR A 123 -19.50 1.17 -2.69
C THR A 123 -18.03 0.98 -2.37
N LEU A 124 -17.45 -0.16 -2.76
CA LEU A 124 -16.02 -0.41 -2.61
C LEU A 124 -15.16 0.61 -3.38
N ALA A 125 -15.61 1.04 -4.57
CA ALA A 125 -14.91 2.07 -5.34
C ALA A 125 -14.98 3.45 -4.65
N SER A 126 -16.10 3.77 -3.99
CA SER A 126 -16.21 5.00 -3.19
C SER A 126 -15.23 4.99 -2.02
N ASP A 127 -15.17 3.89 -1.26
CA ASP A 127 -14.23 3.74 -0.14
C ASP A 127 -12.76 3.73 -0.60
N ALA A 128 -12.49 3.15 -1.77
CA ALA A 128 -11.18 3.23 -2.40
C ALA A 128 -10.81 4.67 -2.75
N LEU A 129 -11.77 5.48 -3.22
CA LEU A 129 -11.54 6.88 -3.58
C LEU A 129 -11.17 7.73 -2.37
N GLU A 130 -11.87 7.54 -1.25
CA GLU A 130 -11.55 8.23 0.00
C GLU A 130 -10.09 7.95 0.42
N TRP A 131 -9.66 6.70 0.33
CA TRP A 131 -8.29 6.34 0.67
C TRP A 131 -7.25 6.82 -0.34
N ALA A 132 -7.55 6.77 -1.63
CA ALA A 132 -6.66 7.29 -2.67
C ALA A 132 -6.42 8.80 -2.45
N GLN A 133 -7.47 9.57 -2.12
CA GLN A 133 -7.35 10.99 -1.78
C GLN A 133 -6.54 11.22 -0.51
N HIS A 134 -6.70 10.36 0.50
CA HIS A 134 -5.86 10.39 1.69
C HIS A 134 -4.37 10.18 1.37
N LEU A 135 -4.04 9.19 0.53
CA LEU A 135 -2.66 8.93 0.12
C LEU A 135 -2.08 10.08 -0.71
N ALA A 136 -2.86 10.63 -1.65
CA ALA A 136 -2.44 11.76 -2.46
C ALA A 136 -2.14 13.01 -1.61
N SER A 137 -2.92 13.26 -0.55
CA SER A 137 -2.73 14.41 0.34
C SER A 137 -1.62 14.22 1.39
N SER A 138 -1.42 13.00 1.90
CA SER A 138 -0.45 12.71 2.96
C SER A 138 0.92 12.28 2.42
N GLY A 139 0.95 11.50 1.34
CA GLY A 139 2.15 11.05 0.66
C GLY A 139 2.72 12.11 -0.30
N GLY A 140 1.89 13.02 -0.81
CA GLY A 140 2.30 14.00 -1.80
C GLY A 140 3.02 13.34 -2.98
N SER A 141 4.12 13.93 -3.44
CA SER A 141 4.92 13.39 -4.55
C SER A 141 5.96 12.34 -4.13
N SER A 142 5.92 11.87 -2.89
CA SER A 142 6.85 10.83 -2.44
C SER A 142 6.49 9.44 -2.96
N GLY A 143 5.24 9.23 -3.41
CA GLY A 143 4.75 7.90 -3.78
C GLY A 143 4.60 6.94 -2.60
N THR A 144 4.63 7.44 -1.36
CA THR A 144 4.48 6.60 -0.16
C THR A 144 3.11 5.95 -0.12
N LEU A 145 3.08 4.62 -0.06
CA LEU A 145 1.87 3.80 0.04
C LEU A 145 1.75 3.23 1.46
N THR A 146 0.61 3.46 2.10
CA THR A 146 0.30 2.93 3.42
C THR A 146 -1.11 2.34 3.41
N HIS A 147 -1.25 1.13 3.94
CA HIS A 147 -2.54 0.47 4.01
C HIS A 147 -3.52 1.17 4.96
N SER A 148 -4.81 1.15 4.60
CA SER A 148 -5.87 1.68 5.46
C SER A 148 -6.11 0.81 6.68
N THR A 149 -6.46 1.45 7.80
CA THR A 149 -6.91 0.79 9.04
C THR A 149 -8.40 1.04 9.32
N THR A 150 -9.13 1.66 8.38
CA THR A 150 -10.52 2.12 8.59
C THR A 150 -11.58 1.15 8.07
N THR A 151 -11.18 0.10 7.35
CA THR A 151 -12.06 -0.95 6.84
C THR A 151 -11.46 -2.34 7.07
N SER A 152 -12.31 -3.36 7.04
CA SER A 152 -11.94 -4.78 7.04
C SER A 152 -11.85 -5.39 5.63
N ASP A 153 -12.07 -4.60 4.58
CA ASP A 153 -11.90 -5.05 3.20
C ASP A 153 -10.43 -5.32 2.87
N GLY A 154 -10.19 -6.23 1.92
CA GLY A 154 -8.87 -6.41 1.34
C GLY A 154 -8.44 -5.16 0.58
N GLU A 155 -7.14 -4.93 0.45
CA GLU A 155 -6.62 -3.71 -0.17
C GLU A 155 -5.36 -4.00 -0.99
N ASN A 156 -5.33 -3.50 -2.23
CA ASN A 156 -4.10 -3.34 -2.99
C ASN A 156 -3.87 -1.86 -3.28
N LEU A 157 -2.60 -1.46 -3.23
CA LEU A 157 -2.17 -0.09 -3.46
C LEU A 157 -1.19 -0.05 -4.63
N TYR A 158 -1.24 1.03 -5.39
CA TYR A 158 -0.30 1.27 -6.48
C TYR A 158 -0.06 2.77 -6.65
N TRP A 159 1.13 3.10 -7.12
CA TRP A 159 1.49 4.46 -7.48
C TRP A 159 2.19 4.47 -8.83
N GLN A 160 1.86 5.46 -9.65
CA GLN A 160 2.59 5.74 -10.87
C GLN A 160 2.82 7.25 -11.06
N SER A 161 3.85 7.57 -11.83
CA SER A 161 4.00 8.89 -12.44
C SER A 161 3.33 8.84 -13.80
N ASN A 162 2.52 9.84 -14.16
CA ASN A 162 1.63 9.93 -15.35
C ASN A 162 0.18 9.44 -15.15
N SER A 163 -0.73 10.05 -15.94
CA SER A 163 -2.18 9.84 -15.91
C SER A 163 -2.68 8.70 -16.80
N ASP A 164 -1.79 8.00 -17.50
CA ASP A 164 -2.20 7.13 -18.57
C ASP A 164 -2.65 5.79 -18.00
N SER A 165 -3.95 5.50 -18.15
CA SER A 165 -4.62 4.25 -17.78
C SER A 165 -4.22 3.70 -16.39
N PRO A 166 -4.34 4.49 -15.31
CA PRO A 166 -3.89 4.11 -13.97
C PRO A 166 -4.56 2.83 -13.44
N TYR A 167 -5.82 2.57 -13.79
CA TYR A 167 -6.53 1.40 -13.28
C TYR A 167 -5.92 0.11 -13.83
N VAL A 168 -5.81 -0.02 -15.16
CA VAL A 168 -5.28 -1.24 -15.78
C VAL A 168 -3.79 -1.42 -15.50
N ASN A 169 -3.02 -0.33 -15.38
CA ASN A 169 -1.60 -0.42 -15.02
C ASN A 169 -1.43 -1.02 -13.61
N ALA A 170 -2.22 -0.56 -12.64
CA ALA A 170 -2.21 -1.11 -11.29
C ALA A 170 -2.61 -2.59 -11.28
N ALA A 171 -3.71 -2.95 -11.95
CA ALA A 171 -4.18 -4.33 -12.04
C ALA A 171 -3.12 -5.25 -12.66
N ASN A 172 -2.49 -4.84 -13.76
CA ASN A 172 -1.44 -5.60 -14.41
C ASN A 172 -0.20 -5.75 -13.54
N ALA A 173 0.18 -4.70 -12.80
CA ALA A 173 1.31 -4.77 -11.87
C ALA A 173 1.07 -5.79 -10.76
N TRP A 174 -0.12 -5.79 -10.16
CA TRP A 174 -0.51 -6.76 -9.14
C TRP A 174 -0.60 -8.18 -9.70
N VAL A 175 -1.19 -8.36 -10.88
CA VAL A 175 -1.26 -9.67 -11.55
C VAL A 175 0.14 -10.19 -11.91
N GLY A 176 1.06 -9.29 -12.29
CA GLY A 176 2.43 -9.62 -12.64
C GLY A 176 3.27 -10.21 -11.50
N GLU A 177 2.82 -10.10 -10.25
CA GLU A 177 3.48 -10.78 -9.12
C GLU A 177 3.27 -12.30 -9.12
N LYS A 178 2.43 -12.84 -10.02
CA LYS A 178 2.22 -14.28 -10.22
C LYS A 178 3.50 -15.10 -10.21
N ASP A 179 4.56 -14.61 -10.86
CA ASP A 179 5.84 -15.32 -10.98
C ASP A 179 6.62 -15.43 -9.65
N LYS A 180 6.19 -14.70 -8.62
CA LYS A 180 6.81 -14.68 -7.29
C LYS A 180 6.05 -15.52 -6.27
N TYR A 181 4.84 -15.97 -6.61
CA TYR A 181 4.00 -16.79 -5.74
C TYR A 181 4.13 -18.28 -6.09
N ASN A 182 4.40 -19.12 -5.09
CA ASN A 182 4.68 -20.55 -5.27
C ASN A 182 3.58 -21.46 -4.68
N GLY A 183 2.39 -20.91 -4.38
CA GLY A 183 1.28 -21.66 -3.80
C GLY A 183 1.38 -21.87 -2.29
N GLU A 184 2.28 -21.14 -1.62
CA GLU A 184 2.44 -21.17 -0.17
C GLU A 184 1.23 -20.55 0.56
N ALA A 185 1.01 -20.99 1.80
CA ALA A 185 0.06 -20.31 2.68
C ALA A 185 0.59 -18.92 3.06
N ILE A 186 -0.33 -17.97 3.22
CA ILE A 186 0.01 -16.60 3.57
C ILE A 186 0.61 -16.55 4.97
N THR A 187 1.81 -15.99 5.05
CA THR A 187 2.50 -15.73 6.31
C THR A 187 2.55 -14.24 6.55
N GLY A 188 2.33 -13.79 7.80
CA GLY A 188 2.52 -12.38 8.18
C GLY A 188 3.99 -11.93 8.23
N SER A 189 4.89 -12.67 7.58
CA SER A 189 6.33 -12.45 7.55
C SER A 189 6.92 -13.06 6.27
N GLY A 190 8.17 -12.72 5.97
CA GLY A 190 8.86 -13.22 4.78
C GLY A 190 8.60 -12.36 3.54
N ASN A 191 8.50 -13.02 2.39
CA ASN A 191 8.36 -12.39 1.07
C ASN A 191 6.92 -12.04 0.69
N PHE A 192 5.99 -11.96 1.65
CA PHE A 192 4.58 -11.65 1.36
C PHE A 192 4.40 -10.32 0.63
N GLU A 193 5.25 -9.33 0.89
CA GLU A 193 5.25 -8.04 0.16
C GLU A 193 5.53 -8.17 -1.34
N GLU A 194 6.10 -9.30 -1.77
CA GLU A 194 6.46 -9.53 -3.17
C GLU A 194 5.31 -10.08 -4.01
N TYR A 195 4.34 -10.75 -3.39
CA TYR A 195 3.23 -11.44 -4.07
C TYR A 195 1.84 -11.17 -3.49
N GLY A 196 1.76 -10.42 -2.38
CA GLY A 196 0.53 -10.19 -1.64
C GLY A 196 -0.57 -9.55 -2.47
N HIS A 197 -0.20 -8.72 -3.47
CA HIS A 197 -1.20 -8.14 -4.35
C HIS A 197 -1.80 -9.19 -5.29
N TYR A 198 -0.98 -10.06 -5.87
CA TYR A 198 -1.46 -11.17 -6.70
C TYR A 198 -2.37 -12.10 -5.91
N THR A 199 -1.97 -12.53 -4.70
CA THR A 199 -2.77 -13.46 -3.90
C THR A 199 -4.11 -12.88 -3.51
N GLN A 200 -4.20 -11.56 -3.25
CA GLN A 200 -5.50 -10.89 -3.06
C GLN A 200 -6.36 -10.94 -4.33
N VAL A 201 -5.80 -10.66 -5.50
CA VAL A 201 -6.54 -10.70 -6.78
C VAL A 201 -7.14 -12.08 -7.02
N ILE A 202 -6.40 -13.14 -6.74
CA ILE A 202 -6.83 -14.52 -7.01
C ILE A 202 -7.55 -15.23 -5.84
N TRP A 203 -7.82 -14.52 -4.74
CA TRP A 203 -8.42 -15.13 -3.55
C TRP A 203 -9.83 -15.66 -3.84
N ALA A 204 -10.07 -16.94 -3.57
CA ALA A 204 -11.25 -17.64 -4.08
C ALA A 204 -12.58 -17.09 -3.53
N SER A 205 -12.67 -16.82 -2.23
CA SER A 205 -13.89 -16.24 -1.62
C SER A 205 -14.13 -14.77 -1.95
N THR A 206 -13.10 -14.00 -2.32
CA THR A 206 -13.29 -12.61 -2.77
C THR A 206 -14.16 -12.60 -4.02
N SER A 207 -15.26 -11.83 -3.98
CA SER A 207 -16.28 -11.83 -5.05
C SER A 207 -16.51 -10.45 -5.66
N LYS A 208 -16.06 -9.40 -4.98
CA LYS A 208 -16.26 -8.01 -5.36
C LYS A 208 -14.95 -7.24 -5.32
N VAL A 209 -14.81 -6.30 -6.25
CA VAL A 209 -13.73 -5.32 -6.26
C VAL A 209 -14.28 -3.94 -6.57
N GLY A 210 -13.73 -2.91 -5.94
CA GLY A 210 -13.92 -1.53 -6.37
C GLY A 210 -12.58 -0.81 -6.35
N MET A 211 -12.28 -0.04 -7.39
CA MET A 211 -11.02 0.68 -7.49
C MET A 211 -11.25 2.17 -7.65
N ALA A 212 -10.27 2.97 -7.26
CA ALA A 212 -10.28 4.40 -7.47
C ALA A 212 -8.87 4.97 -7.64
N VAL A 213 -8.81 6.18 -8.20
CA VAL A 213 -7.57 6.91 -8.45
C VAL A 213 -7.68 8.32 -7.89
N ALA A 214 -6.58 8.82 -7.29
CA ALA A 214 -6.43 10.22 -6.93
C ALA A 214 -5.05 10.74 -7.36
N SER A 215 -5.01 11.99 -7.83
CA SER A 215 -3.75 12.67 -8.17
C SER A 215 -3.23 13.50 -7.00
N ASP A 216 -1.91 13.54 -6.84
CA ASP A 216 -1.22 14.45 -5.91
C ASP A 216 -1.11 15.91 -6.41
N GLY A 217 -1.61 16.19 -7.63
CA GLY A 217 -1.51 17.49 -8.28
C GLY A 217 -0.12 17.85 -8.82
N SER A 218 0.86 16.95 -8.69
CA SER A 218 2.28 17.14 -9.05
C SER A 218 2.78 16.05 -10.01
N GLY A 219 1.88 15.26 -10.59
CA GLY A 219 2.17 14.23 -11.59
C GLY A 219 2.16 12.79 -11.06
N GLY A 220 1.91 12.60 -9.77
CA GLY A 220 1.70 11.31 -9.13
C GLY A 220 0.22 10.91 -9.09
N TYR A 221 -0.04 9.61 -9.26
CA TYR A 221 -1.37 9.03 -9.25
C TYR A 221 -1.38 7.81 -8.32
N TYR A 222 -2.23 7.88 -7.30
CA TYR A 222 -2.45 6.84 -6.31
C TYR A 222 -3.66 6.03 -6.71
N VAL A 223 -3.49 4.71 -6.81
CA VAL A 223 -4.55 3.77 -7.15
C VAL A 223 -4.78 2.87 -5.95
N VAL A 224 -6.05 2.73 -5.57
CA VAL A 224 -6.49 1.87 -4.47
C VAL A 224 -7.52 0.90 -5.02
N ALA A 225 -7.39 -0.38 -4.67
CA ALA A 225 -8.43 -1.39 -4.87
C ALA A 225 -8.91 -1.90 -3.52
N ARG A 226 -10.23 -2.08 -3.38
CA ARG A 226 -10.91 -2.69 -2.24
C ARG A 226 -11.52 -4.02 -2.66
N TYR A 227 -11.36 -5.04 -1.83
CA TYR A 227 -11.80 -6.41 -2.11
C TYR A 227 -12.71 -6.92 -1.01
N ASN A 228 -13.87 -7.48 -1.38
CA ASN A 228 -14.80 -8.04 -0.41
C ASN A 228 -15.34 -9.42 -0.84
N PRO A 229 -15.35 -10.42 0.07
CA PRO A 229 -14.58 -10.49 1.31
C PRO A 229 -13.08 -10.27 1.12
N ALA A 230 -12.38 -9.87 2.17
CA ALA A 230 -10.94 -9.72 2.17
C ALA A 230 -10.24 -11.07 1.94
N GLY A 231 -9.14 -11.04 1.20
CA GLY A 231 -8.25 -12.19 1.04
C GLY A 231 -7.06 -12.12 1.98
N ASN A 232 -6.00 -12.84 1.64
CA ASN A 232 -4.72 -12.84 2.35
C ASN A 232 -4.83 -13.18 3.85
N ILE A 233 -5.70 -14.14 4.18
CA ILE A 233 -5.86 -14.61 5.56
C ILE A 233 -4.63 -15.42 5.97
N ILE A 234 -4.03 -15.04 7.10
CA ILE A 234 -2.83 -15.70 7.63
C ILE A 234 -3.10 -17.18 7.89
N GLY A 235 -2.24 -18.04 7.36
CA GLY A 235 -2.33 -19.49 7.47
C GLY A 235 -3.18 -20.15 6.39
N GLU A 236 -3.80 -19.39 5.49
CA GLU A 236 -4.60 -19.90 4.38
C GLU A 236 -3.90 -19.71 3.03
N THR A 237 -4.36 -20.42 2.02
CA THR A 237 -3.97 -20.24 0.61
C THR A 237 -5.11 -19.58 -0.17
N PRO A 238 -4.84 -18.92 -1.31
CA PRO A 238 -5.89 -18.33 -2.15
C PRO A 238 -6.98 -19.31 -2.58
N SER A 239 -6.67 -20.60 -2.69
CA SER A 239 -7.63 -21.65 -3.06
C SER A 239 -8.46 -22.22 -1.89
N SER A 240 -8.02 -22.04 -0.65
CA SER A 240 -8.69 -22.60 0.53
C SER A 240 -9.64 -21.63 1.21
N GLY A 241 -9.51 -20.33 0.92
CA GLY A 241 -10.21 -19.24 1.57
C GLY A 241 -11.51 -18.82 0.89
#